data_AF-A0A397QF81-F1
#
_entry.id   AF-A0A397QF81-F1
#
_cell.length_a   1.000
_cell.length_b   1.000
_cell.length_c   1.000
_cell.angle_alpha   90.00
_cell.angle_beta   90.00
_cell.angle_gamma   90.00
#
_symmetry.space_group_name_H-M   'P 1'
#
loop_
_entity.id
_entity.type
_entity.pdbx_description
1 polymer ?
#
loop_
_entity_poly.entity_id
_entity_poly.type
_entity_poly.pdbx_seq_one_letter_code
_entity_poly.pdbx_strand_id
1 'polypeptide(L)'
;MGKKGDKLPSPCIDICKDKRGVCVGCGRTKKQKKAWKDADTHADREALILECAEAAKSLGIYEFWAGEYRRKCRKKGRECPLDQLEMETGAQG
;
A
#
# COMPACT_ATOMS: atom_id res chain seq x y z
N MET A 1 12.49 7.30 -21.06
CA MET A 1 11.73 7.57 -19.82
C MET A 1 10.50 6.68 -19.79
N GLY A 2 10.45 5.68 -18.90
CA GLY A 2 9.44 4.63 -18.89
C GLY A 2 8.00 5.15 -18.68
N LYS A 3 7.07 4.64 -19.49
CA LYS A 3 5.64 4.98 -19.44
C LYS A 3 5.08 4.67 -18.05
N LYS A 4 4.74 5.72 -17.31
CA LYS A 4 4.26 5.73 -15.92
C LYS A 4 2.74 5.46 -15.85
N GLY A 5 2.22 4.65 -16.77
CA GLY A 5 0.78 4.52 -17.05
C GLY A 5 0.09 3.42 -16.26
N ASP A 6 0.67 2.22 -16.20
CA ASP A 6 -0.03 0.98 -15.81
C ASP A 6 0.31 0.44 -14.42
N LYS A 7 1.02 1.25 -13.64
CA LYS A 7 1.57 0.81 -12.36
C LYS A 7 0.65 1.22 -11.22
N LEU A 8 0.48 0.34 -10.22
CA LEU A 8 -0.33 0.59 -9.03
C LEU A 8 0.05 1.93 -8.37
N PRO A 9 -0.95 2.67 -7.82
CA PRO A 9 -0.70 3.93 -7.15
C PRO A 9 0.09 3.70 -5.85
N SER A 10 0.85 4.72 -5.45
CA SER A 10 1.62 4.67 -4.20
C SER A 10 0.70 4.52 -2.98
N PRO A 11 1.02 3.59 -2.05
CA PRO A 11 0.27 3.35 -0.81
C PRO A 11 0.38 4.49 0.21
N CYS A 12 1.05 5.58 -0.12
CA CYS A 12 1.10 6.78 0.73
C CYS A 12 -0.24 7.54 0.67
N ILE A 13 -0.80 7.88 1.83
CA ILE A 13 -2.07 8.61 1.97
C ILE A 13 -1.86 10.10 2.30
N ASP A 14 -0.76 10.68 1.81
CA ASP A 14 -0.30 12.06 2.12
C ASP A 14 -0.05 12.39 3.60
N ILE A 15 -0.24 11.42 4.51
CA ILE A 15 0.12 11.51 5.91
C ILE A 15 1.50 10.87 6.09
N CYS A 16 2.55 11.69 6.20
CA CYS A 16 3.92 11.21 6.42
C CYS A 16 4.43 11.62 7.79
N LYS A 17 4.27 10.73 8.78
CA LYS A 17 4.81 10.90 10.13
C LYS A 17 5.55 9.62 10.53
N ASP A 18 6.83 9.73 10.84
CA ASP A 18 7.68 8.60 11.24
C ASP A 18 7.66 8.44 12.78
N LYS A 19 7.44 7.23 13.26
CA LYS A 19 7.54 6.85 14.67
C LYS A 19 8.26 5.51 14.74
N ARG A 20 9.38 5.45 15.48
CA ARG A 20 10.21 4.24 15.61
C ARG A 20 10.66 3.65 14.26
N GLY A 21 10.90 4.49 13.24
CA GLY A 21 11.36 4.04 11.92
C GLY A 21 10.27 3.56 10.97
N VAL A 22 8.99 3.71 11.37
CA VAL A 22 7.81 3.32 10.59
C VAL A 22 6.89 4.53 10.40
N CYS A 23 6.31 4.68 9.20
CA CYS A 23 5.32 5.71 8.95
C CYS A 23 3.98 5.34 9.59
N VAL A 24 3.44 6.17 10.48
CA VAL A 24 2.13 5.91 11.11
C VAL A 24 0.94 6.17 10.18
N GLY A 25 1.14 6.81 9.03
CA GLY A 25 0.08 7.01 8.04
C GLY A 25 -0.04 5.87 7.04
N CYS A 26 1.07 5.23 6.67
CA CYS A 26 1.09 4.19 5.64
C CYS A 26 1.85 2.93 6.04
N GLY A 27 2.24 2.75 7.30
CA GLY A 27 2.95 1.55 7.78
C GLY A 27 4.34 1.30 7.20
N ARG A 28 4.81 2.09 6.22
CA ARG A 28 6.08 1.82 5.55
C ARG A 28 7.29 2.28 6.34
N THR A 29 8.32 1.45 6.35
CA THR A 29 9.68 1.81 6.79
C THR A 29 10.40 2.68 5.75
N LYS A 30 11.50 3.32 6.15
CA LYS A 30 12.39 4.03 5.21
C LYS A 30 12.91 3.14 4.07
N LYS A 31 13.16 1.85 4.33
CA LYS A 31 13.60 0.88 3.32
C LYS A 31 12.52 0.63 2.27
N GLN A 32 11.28 0.38 2.70
CA GLN A 32 10.14 0.19 1.80
C GLN A 32 9.81 1.47 0.99
N LYS A 33 10.01 2.66 1.57
CA LYS A 33 9.89 3.93 0.83
C LYS A 33 10.90 4.02 -0.32
N LYS A 34 12.13 3.50 -0.11
CA LYS A 34 13.17 3.43 -1.15
C LYS A 34 12.82 2.38 -2.20
N ALA A 35 12.47 1.16 -1.77
CA ALA A 35 12.06 0.07 -2.66
C ALA A 35 10.95 0.50 -3.65
N TRP A 36 9.98 1.30 -3.20
CA TRP A 36 8.95 1.84 -4.09
C TRP A 36 9.47 2.72 -5.25
N LYS A 37 10.63 3.37 -5.08
CA LYS A 37 11.26 4.16 -6.17
C LYS A 37 11.94 3.26 -7.19
N ASP A 38 12.47 2.14 -6.73
CA ASP A 38 13.12 1.10 -7.54
C ASP A 38 12.08 0.14 -8.18
N ALA A 39 10.85 0.12 -7.65
CA ALA A 39 9.72 -0.66 -8.13
C ALA A 39 9.26 -0.30 -9.55
N ASP A 40 9.74 -1.06 -10.53
CA ASP A 40 9.39 -0.85 -11.93
C ASP A 40 8.22 -1.70 -12.42
N THR A 41 7.98 -2.89 -11.88
CA THR A 41 6.90 -3.78 -12.37
C THR A 41 5.61 -3.65 -11.56
N HIS A 42 4.50 -4.15 -12.11
CA HIS A 42 3.23 -4.24 -11.39
C HIS A 42 3.37 -5.15 -10.15
N ALA A 43 3.95 -6.33 -10.34
CA ALA A 43 4.17 -7.32 -9.29
C ALA A 43 5.05 -6.78 -8.13
N ASP A 44 6.11 -6.03 -8.44
CA ASP A 44 6.97 -5.44 -7.40
C ASP A 44 6.19 -4.43 -6.52
N ARG A 45 5.37 -3.59 -7.18
CA ARG A 45 4.51 -2.65 -6.44
C ARG A 45 3.44 -3.36 -5.64
N GLU A 46 2.81 -4.37 -6.21
CA GLU A 46 1.82 -5.19 -5.54
C GLU A 46 2.39 -5.77 -4.26
N ALA A 47 3.53 -6.47 -4.33
CA ALA A 47 4.23 -7.01 -3.16
C ALA A 47 4.47 -5.94 -2.08
N LEU A 48 4.99 -4.76 -2.47
CA LEU A 48 5.20 -3.64 -1.54
C LEU A 48 3.90 -3.10 -0.93
N ILE A 49 2.75 -3.21 -1.62
CA ILE A 49 1.43 -2.83 -1.11
C ILE A 49 0.90 -3.88 -0.13
N LEU A 50 1.11 -5.18 -0.40
CA LEU A 50 0.73 -6.25 0.52
C LEU A 50 1.53 -6.16 1.82
N GLU A 51 2.85 -5.96 1.75
CA GLU A 51 3.69 -5.71 2.94
C GLU A 51 3.21 -4.49 3.74
N CYS A 52 2.81 -3.43 3.02
CA CYS A 52 2.26 -2.21 3.60
C CYS A 52 0.94 -2.47 4.33
N ALA A 53 0.10 -3.35 3.79
CA ALA A 53 -1.14 -3.78 4.42
C ALA A 53 -0.88 -4.53 5.73
N GLU A 54 0.07 -5.47 5.73
CA GLU A 54 0.46 -6.19 6.95
C GLU A 54 1.04 -5.27 8.02
N ALA A 55 1.92 -4.34 7.63
CA ALA A 55 2.44 -3.33 8.55
C ALA A 55 1.32 -2.44 9.11
N ALA A 56 0.37 -2.04 8.27
CA ALA A 56 -0.80 -1.27 8.69
C ALA A 56 -1.69 -2.05 9.68
N LYS A 57 -1.85 -3.38 9.48
CA LYS A 57 -2.55 -4.27 10.44
C LYS A 57 -1.82 -4.30 11.79
N SER A 58 -0.50 -4.50 11.78
CA SER A 58 0.32 -4.53 13.00
C SER A 58 0.29 -3.21 13.79
N LEU A 59 0.11 -2.08 13.10
CA LEU A 59 0.00 -0.76 13.71
C LEU A 59 -1.43 -0.37 14.12
N GLY A 60 -2.44 -1.17 13.77
CA GLY A 60 -3.85 -0.84 14.02
C GLY A 60 -4.37 0.33 13.17
N ILE A 61 -3.75 0.63 12.03
CA ILE A 61 -4.17 1.72 11.11
C ILE A 61 -4.79 1.18 9.81
N TYR A 62 -4.95 -0.15 9.70
CA TYR A 62 -5.32 -0.83 8.47
C TYR A 62 -6.63 -0.31 7.87
N GLU A 63 -7.70 -0.20 8.65
CA GLU A 63 -9.01 0.21 8.13
C GLU A 63 -8.98 1.60 7.50
N PHE A 64 -8.37 2.56 8.21
CA PHE A 64 -8.21 3.92 7.71
C PHE A 64 -7.33 3.98 6.46
N TRP A 65 -6.17 3.32 6.51
CA TRP A 65 -5.23 3.28 5.40
C TRP A 65 -5.82 2.58 4.16
N ALA A 66 -6.49 1.44 4.33
CA ALA A 66 -7.12 0.67 3.27
C ALA A 66 -8.26 1.46 2.61
N GLY A 67 -9.08 2.15 3.41
CA GLY A 67 -10.13 3.03 2.89
C GLY A 67 -9.59 4.15 2.00
N GLU A 68 -8.56 4.85 2.47
CA GLU A 68 -7.89 5.91 1.69
C GLU A 68 -7.18 5.36 0.45
N TYR A 69 -6.54 4.20 0.56
CA TYR A 69 -5.87 3.56 -0.56
C TYR A 69 -6.86 3.11 -1.65
N ARG A 70 -7.98 2.49 -1.26
CA ARG A 70 -9.08 2.12 -2.19
C ARG A 70 -9.63 3.33 -2.93
N ARG A 71 -9.86 4.45 -2.23
CA ARG A 71 -10.29 5.71 -2.87
C ARG A 71 -9.28 6.17 -3.92
N LYS A 72 -7.99 6.01 -3.63
CA LYS A 72 -6.90 6.36 -4.55
C LYS A 72 -6.86 5.44 -5.79
N CYS A 73 -7.02 4.13 -5.60
CA CYS A 73 -7.14 3.16 -6.70
C CYS A 73 -8.32 3.51 -7.60
N ARG A 74 -9.50 3.77 -7.03
CA ARG A 74 -10.69 4.19 -7.77
C ARG A 74 -10.48 5.50 -8.52
N LYS A 75 -9.87 6.51 -7.89
CA LYS A 75 -9.56 7.80 -8.54
C LYS A 75 -8.59 7.65 -9.71
N LYS A 76 -7.77 6.60 -9.71
CA LYS A 76 -6.84 6.26 -10.80
C LYS A 76 -7.41 5.24 -11.78
N GLY A 77 -8.64 4.75 -11.56
CA GLY A 77 -9.27 3.73 -12.40
C GLY A 77 -8.51 2.39 -12.40
N ARG A 78 -7.91 2.02 -11.27
CA ARG A 78 -7.13 0.79 -11.12
C ARG A 78 -7.79 -0.15 -10.11
N GLU A 79 -7.66 -1.45 -10.37
CA GLU A 79 -8.06 -2.49 -9.44
C GLU A 79 -7.19 -2.42 -8.18
N CYS A 80 -7.83 -2.52 -7.02
CA CYS A 80 -7.14 -2.39 -5.75
C CYS A 80 -6.70 -3.79 -5.31
N PRO A 81 -5.39 -4.08 -5.17
CA PRO A 81 -4.91 -5.40 -4.76
C PRO A 81 -5.36 -5.80 -3.34
N LEU A 82 -5.82 -4.83 -2.53
CA LEU A 82 -6.37 -5.09 -1.20
C LEU A 82 -7.75 -5.76 -1.25
N ASP A 83 -8.50 -5.63 -2.35
CA ASP A 83 -9.83 -6.24 -2.45
C ASP A 83 -9.75 -7.76 -2.50
N GLN A 84 -8.76 -8.29 -3.24
CA GLN A 84 -8.47 -9.72 -3.30
C GLN A 84 -8.00 -10.26 -1.94
N LEU A 85 -7.13 -9.51 -1.25
CA LEU A 85 -6.64 -9.87 0.09
C LEU A 85 -7.76 -10.00 1.14
N GLU A 86 -8.73 -9.07 1.17
CA GLU A 86 -9.79 -9.12 2.20
C GLU A 86 -10.73 -10.31 2.01
N MET A 87 -10.95 -10.75 0.76
CA MET A 87 -11.71 -11.97 0.48
C MET A 87 -11.01 -13.23 1.02
N GLU A 88 -9.68 -13.27 1.04
CA GLU A 88 -8.90 -14.38 1.62
C GLU A 88 -8.76 -14.28 3.15
N THR A 89 -8.70 -13.07 3.71
CA THR A 89 -8.55 -12.89 5.16
C THR A 89 -9.87 -13.09 5.95
N GLY A 90 -11.02 -13.12 5.27
CA GLY A 90 -12.32 -13.46 5.86
C GLY A 90 -12.51 -14.95 6.16
N ALA A 91 -11.54 -15.81 5.83
CA ALA A 91 -11.54 -17.24 6.10
C ALA A 91 -10.74 -17.62 7.37
N GLN A 92 -10.80 -16.78 8.41
CA GLN A 92 -10.32 -17.15 9.74
C GLN A 92 -11.54 -17.27 10.66
N GLY A 93 -12.02 -18.51 10.78
CA GLY A 93 -13.07 -18.91 11.72
C GLY A 93 -12.60 -18.98 13.17
#